data_AF-A0A357EZJ9-F1
#
_entry.id   AF-A0A357EZJ9-F1
#
_cell.length_a   1.000
_cell.length_b   1.000
_cell.length_c   1.000
_cell.angle_alpha   90.00
_cell.angle_beta   90.00
_cell.angle_gamma   90.00
#
_symmetry.space_group_name_H-M   'P 1'
#
loop_
_entity.id
_entity.type
_entity.pdbx_description
1 polymer ?
#
loop_
_entity_poly.entity_id
_entity_poly.type
_entity_poly.pdbx_seq_one_letter_code
_entity_poly.pdbx_strand_id
1 'polypeptide(L)'
;PAIDHASLKLQSQLSKNQRANLEKRIEVIQTRIPALEAVAAELSLKMSQPEIAGDYEKLAAITQKLGETEALIKQLYEEWESAEEQLA
;
A
#
# COMPACT_ATOMS: atom_id res chain seq x y z
N PRO A 1 16.50 -7.23 41.05
CA PRO A 1 15.23 -7.09 40.34
C PRO A 1 15.38 -7.60 38.90
N ALA A 2 15.03 -8.87 38.69
CA ALA A 2 14.95 -9.44 37.35
C ALA A 2 13.84 -8.70 36.60
N ILE A 3 14.20 -7.95 35.56
CA ILE A 3 13.20 -7.43 34.65
C ILE A 3 12.63 -8.64 33.94
N ASP A 4 11.37 -8.92 34.24
CA ASP A 4 10.57 -10.02 33.71
C ASP A 4 10.55 -9.94 32.18
N HIS A 5 11.51 -10.60 31.53
CA HIS A 5 11.49 -10.86 30.08
C HIS A 5 10.25 -11.67 29.66
N ALA A 6 9.46 -12.18 30.62
CA ALA A 6 8.19 -12.84 30.40
C ALA A 6 7.06 -11.88 29.98
N SER A 7 7.17 -10.57 30.28
CA SER A 7 6.08 -9.61 30.03
C SER A 7 5.93 -9.22 28.54
N LEU A 8 6.96 -9.43 27.73
CA LEU A 8 6.94 -9.17 26.27
C LEU A 8 6.42 -10.35 25.44
N LYS A 9 6.22 -11.54 26.02
CA LYS A 9 5.70 -12.72 25.31
C LYS A 9 4.18 -12.88 25.37
N LEU A 10 3.46 -11.93 25.98
CA LEU A 10 2.02 -12.03 26.24
C LEU A 10 1.13 -11.15 25.34
N GLN A 11 1.70 -10.49 24.32
CA GLN A 11 0.98 -9.79 23.25
C GLN A 11 1.44 -10.45 21.93
N SER A 12 0.69 -11.19 21.12
CA SER A 12 -0.75 -11.36 21.02
C SER A 12 -0.97 -12.65 20.23
N GLN A 13 -1.50 -13.72 20.84
CA GLN A 13 -2.05 -14.80 20.02
C GLN A 13 -3.34 -14.26 19.40
N LEU A 14 -3.23 -13.72 18.18
CA LEU A 14 -4.37 -13.27 17.39
C LEU A 14 -5.45 -14.36 17.41
N SER A 15 -6.68 -13.96 17.71
CA SER A 15 -7.83 -14.84 17.56
C SER A 15 -7.92 -15.34 16.12
N LYS A 16 -8.48 -16.53 15.91
CA LYS A 16 -8.70 -17.10 14.57
C LYS A 16 -9.37 -16.11 13.61
N ASN A 17 -10.31 -15.31 14.11
CA ASN A 17 -10.99 -14.29 13.31
C ASN A 17 -10.08 -13.11 12.96
N GLN A 18 -9.15 -12.72 13.85
CA GLN A 18 -8.21 -11.64 13.58
C GLN A 18 -7.17 -12.07 12.54
N ARG A 19 -6.64 -13.31 12.64
CA ARG A 19 -5.76 -13.87 11.61
C ARG A 19 -6.44 -13.95 10.25
N ALA A 20 -7.65 -14.52 10.20
CA ALA A 20 -8.41 -14.63 8.95
C ALA A 20 -8.74 -13.26 8.32
N ASN A 21 -8.93 -12.21 9.13
CA ASN A 21 -9.12 -10.86 8.62
C ASN A 21 -7.83 -10.26 8.05
N LEU A 22 -6.68 -10.47 8.71
CA LEU A 22 -5.38 -10.02 8.20
C LEU A 22 -5.01 -10.76 6.91
N GLU A 23 -5.18 -12.08 6.85
CA GLU A 23 -4.94 -12.88 5.63
C GLU A 23 -5.78 -12.39 4.45
N LYS A 24 -7.09 -12.16 4.65
CA LYS A 24 -7.96 -11.57 3.63
C LYS A 24 -7.51 -10.18 3.21
N ARG A 25 -7.05 -9.37 4.18
CA ARG A 25 -6.59 -8.01 3.88
C ARG A 25 -5.33 -8.04 3.04
N ILE A 26 -4.38 -8.93 3.36
CA ILE A 26 -3.16 -9.17 2.59
C ILE A 26 -3.51 -9.59 1.16
N GLU A 27 -4.45 -10.53 0.96
CA GLU A 27 -4.89 -10.96 -0.37
C GLU A 27 -5.46 -9.77 -1.20
N VAL A 28 -6.29 -8.93 -0.58
CA VAL A 28 -6.82 -7.72 -1.22
C VAL A 28 -5.71 -6.73 -1.55
N ILE A 29 -4.71 -6.56 -0.68
CA ILE A 29 -3.59 -5.66 -0.93
C ILE A 29 -2.73 -6.18 -2.09
N GLN A 30 -2.38 -7.47 -2.09
CA GLN A 30 -1.56 -8.12 -3.12
C GLN A 30 -2.19 -8.06 -4.51
N THR A 31 -3.53 -8.04 -4.60
CA THR A 31 -4.23 -7.83 -5.89
C THR A 31 -4.32 -6.36 -6.29
N ARG A 32 -4.41 -5.45 -5.32
CA ARG A 32 -4.63 -4.02 -5.57
C ARG A 32 -3.36 -3.26 -5.92
N ILE A 33 -2.23 -3.62 -5.32
CA ILE A 33 -0.93 -2.97 -5.59
C ILE A 33 -0.57 -3.07 -7.08
N PRO A 34 -0.55 -4.26 -7.73
CA PRO A 34 -0.19 -4.36 -9.15
C PRO A 34 -1.14 -3.59 -10.08
N ALA A 35 -2.42 -3.53 -9.73
CA ALA A 35 -3.40 -2.76 -10.49
C ALA A 35 -3.14 -1.25 -10.40
N LEU A 36 -2.77 -0.74 -9.23
CA LEU A 36 -2.41 0.66 -9.05
C LEU A 36 -1.05 0.99 -9.71
N GLU A 37 -0.08 0.08 -9.66
CA GLU A 37 1.20 0.22 -10.35
C GLU A 37 1.01 0.32 -11.87
N ALA A 38 0.11 -0.49 -12.44
CA ALA A 38 -0.27 -0.39 -13.85
C ALA A 38 -0.87 0.99 -14.16
N VAL A 39 -1.78 1.50 -13.32
CA VAL A 39 -2.36 2.83 -13.48
C VAL A 39 -1.29 3.93 -13.39
N ALA A 40 -0.35 3.84 -12.46
CA ALA A 40 0.75 4.78 -12.33
C ALA A 40 1.65 4.80 -13.58
N ALA A 41 1.95 3.62 -14.14
CA ALA A 41 2.69 3.49 -15.39
C ALA A 41 1.93 4.11 -16.58
N GLU A 42 0.63 3.89 -16.68
CA GLU A 42 -0.21 4.50 -17.72
C GLU A 42 -0.26 6.03 -17.60
N LEU A 43 -0.36 6.56 -16.37
CA LEU A 43 -0.36 8.01 -16.13
C LEU A 43 1.00 8.63 -16.53
N SER A 44 2.10 7.98 -16.15
CA SER A 44 3.46 8.40 -16.53
C SER A 44 3.65 8.42 -18.05
N LEU A 45 3.13 7.40 -18.74
CA LEU A 45 3.13 7.37 -20.21
C LEU A 45 2.30 8.51 -20.81
N LYS A 46 1.11 8.79 -20.26
CA LYS A 46 0.25 9.90 -20.72
C LYS A 46 0.92 11.25 -20.54
N MET A 47 1.65 11.48 -19.45
CA MET A 47 2.42 12.73 -19.24
C MET A 47 3.46 12.97 -20.33
N SER A 48 3.97 11.90 -20.94
CA SER A 48 4.98 11.98 -22.01
C SER A 48 4.36 12.28 -23.38
N GLN A 49 3.03 12.25 -23.52
CA GLN A 49 2.37 12.54 -24.77
C GLN A 49 2.39 14.05 -25.06
N PRO A 50 2.77 14.49 -26.28
CA PRO A 50 2.87 15.92 -26.62
C PRO A 50 1.59 16.73 -26.37
N GLU A 51 0.43 16.10 -26.59
CA GLU A 51 -0.89 16.70 -26.36
C GLU A 51 -1.19 16.99 -24.88
N ILE A 52 -0.55 16.25 -23.96
CA ILE A 52 -0.66 16.44 -22.52
C ILE A 52 0.46 17.36 -22.04
N ALA A 53 1.70 17.13 -22.47
CA ALA A 53 2.86 17.91 -22.05
C ALA A 53 2.76 19.39 -22.45
N GLY A 54 2.10 19.68 -23.59
CA GLY A 54 1.84 21.06 -24.04
C GLY A 54 0.65 21.74 -23.38
N ASP A 55 -0.13 21.02 -22.58
CA ASP A 55 -1.35 21.50 -21.93
C ASP A 55 -1.16 21.46 -20.41
N TYR A 56 -0.85 22.62 -19.82
CA TYR A 56 -0.51 22.73 -18.40
C TYR A 56 -1.61 22.19 -17.47
N GLU A 57 -2.88 22.45 -17.78
CA GLU A 57 -4.00 22.00 -16.94
C GLU A 57 -4.11 20.47 -16.96
N LYS A 58 -3.98 19.84 -18.14
CA LYS A 58 -3.99 18.38 -18.26
C LYS A 58 -2.77 17.75 -17.59
N LEU A 59 -1.59 18.33 -17.79
CA LEU A 59 -0.35 17.85 -17.18
C LEU A 59 -0.43 17.92 -15.65
N ALA A 60 -0.91 19.03 -15.09
CA ALA A 60 -1.10 19.20 -13.65
C ALA A 60 -2.08 18.17 -13.08
N ALA A 61 -3.23 17.95 -13.74
CA ALA A 61 -4.23 16.98 -13.31
C ALA A 61 -3.68 15.54 -13.32
N ILE A 62 -2.93 15.15 -14.36
CA ILE A 62 -2.34 13.81 -14.44
C ILE A 62 -1.20 13.65 -13.41
N THR A 63 -0.39 14.69 -13.21
CA THR A 63 0.68 14.69 -12.19
C THR A 63 0.11 14.52 -10.79
N GLN A 64 -0.97 15.24 -10.46
CA GLN A 64 -1.66 15.08 -9.18
C GLN A 64 -2.16 13.65 -9.00
N LYS A 65 -2.86 13.11 -10.01
CA LYS A 65 -3.40 11.75 -9.96
C LYS A 65 -2.31 10.70 -9.82
N LEU A 66 -1.16 10.90 -10.47
CA LEU A 66 0.01 10.04 -10.34
C LEU A 66 0.51 10.05 -8.89
N GLY A 67 0.71 11.23 -8.31
CA GLY A 67 1.16 11.36 -6.91
C GLY A 67 0.18 10.74 -5.91
N GLU A 68 -1.13 10.90 -6.11
CA GLU A 68 -2.17 10.24 -5.30
C GLU A 68 -2.10 8.71 -5.42
N THR A 69 -1.86 8.20 -6.62
CA THR A 69 -1.74 6.77 -6.90
C THR A 69 -0.49 6.19 -6.24
N GLU A 70 0.66 6.85 -6.36
CA GLU A 70 1.92 6.46 -5.74
C GLU A 70 1.84 6.49 -4.21
N ALA A 71 1.19 7.52 -3.64
CA ALA A 71 0.94 7.59 -2.20
C ALA A 71 0.09 6.41 -1.70
N LEU A 72 -0.96 6.03 -2.45
CA LEU A 72 -1.79 4.88 -2.10
C LEU A 72 -1.02 3.56 -2.22
N ILE A 73 -0.21 3.38 -3.26
CA ILE A 73 0.66 2.20 -3.42
C ILE A 73 1.57 2.07 -2.20
N LYS A 74 2.25 3.16 -1.81
CA LYS A 74 3.12 3.19 -0.64
C LYS A 74 2.38 2.80 0.64
N GLN A 75 1.20 3.39 0.89
CA GLN A 75 0.38 3.06 2.05
C GLN A 75 -0.03 1.58 2.08
N LEU A 76 -0.35 0.99 0.93
CA LEU A 76 -0.72 -0.41 0.84
C LEU A 76 0.48 -1.33 1.10
N TYR A 77 1.68 -0.98 0.64
CA TYR A 77 2.90 -1.72 0.99
C TYR A 77 3.20 -1.65 2.49
N GLU A 78 3.10 -0.48 3.11
CA GLU A 78 3.27 -0.29 4.57
C GLU A 78 2.22 -1.11 5.35
N GLU A 79 0.97 -1.12 4.89
CA GLU A 79 -0.10 -1.92 5.49
C GLU A 79 0.15 -3.42 5.35
N TRP A 80 0.62 -3.87 4.18
CA TRP A 80 0.96 -5.27 3.95
C TRP A 80 2.10 -5.72 4.86
N GLU A 81 3.18 -4.94 4.95
CA GLU A 81 4.31 -5.23 5.84
C GLU A 81 3.84 -5.35 7.30
N SER A 82 3.05 -4.38 7.77
CA SER A 82 2.50 -4.43 9.13
C SER A 82 1.56 -5.62 9.37
N ALA A 83 0.80 -6.05 8.36
CA ALA A 83 -0.07 -7.21 8.48
C ALA A 83 0.72 -8.53 8.51
N GLU A 84 1.79 -8.65 7.71
CA GLU A 84 2.70 -9.80 7.73
C GLU A 84 3.43 -9.90 9.08
N GLU A 85 3.94 -8.78 9.61
CA GLU A 85 4.59 -8.72 10.92
C GLU A 85 3.67 -9.18 12.06
N GLN A 86 2.37 -8.87 11.97
CA GLN A 86 1.37 -9.31 12.95
C GLN A 86 1.02 -10.79 12.85
N LEU A 87 1.22 -11.42 11.69
CA LEU A 87 0.92 -12.84 11.46
C LEU A 87 2.09 -13.77 11.83
N ALA A 88 3.33 -13.26 11.75
CA ALA A 88 4.58 -13.95 12.08
C ALA A 88 4.67 -14.39 13.55
#